data_AF-A0A2V5K7W1-F1
#
_entry.id   AF-A0A2V5K7W1-F1
#
_cell.length_a   1.000
_cell.length_b   1.000
_cell.length_c   1.000
_cell.angle_alpha   90.00
_cell.angle_beta   90.00
_cell.angle_gamma   90.00
#
_symmetry.space_group_name_H-M   'P 1'
#
loop_
_entity.id
_entity.type
_entity.pdbx_description
1 polymer ?
#
loop_
_entity_poly.entity_id
_entity_poly.type
_entity_poly.pdbx_seq_one_letter_code
_entity_poly.pdbx_strand_id
1 'polypeptide(L)'
;HCHTLASDGHNSFEEMAEAAQALGLEYLGIADHSRSQIQAHGLDEKQLLAQVAAIRKLNKTFNGFRLFAGVECDILRDGSLDFPDEVLSQLDYVVASVHSALGLSEADMTRRMIRAMENPFVSMLAHPTGRLLLKREPNKINIPKILDAAARTGTWIELNAAPKRLDLDWRWWPMAKQKGVKCVINPDAHRAERLHDLWFGIGIARKGWLTKAEVMNCLPLGKIEKALATKNQIANVA
;
A
#
# COMPACT_ATOMS: atom_id res chain seq x y z
N HIS A 1 0.21 1.25 5.12
CA HIS A 1 -0.11 -0.16 4.88
C HIS A 1 0.26 -0.98 6.11
N CYS A 2 -0.71 -1.08 7.00
CA CYS A 2 -0.69 -1.76 8.29
C CYS A 2 -2.11 -2.26 8.55
N HIS A 3 -2.24 -3.40 9.22
CA HIS A 3 -3.48 -4.12 9.43
C HIS A 3 -3.84 -4.10 10.91
N THR A 4 -5.14 -4.18 11.18
CA THR A 4 -5.73 -4.05 12.50
C THR A 4 -6.64 -5.23 12.80
N LEU A 5 -7.23 -5.25 13.99
CA LEU A 5 -8.26 -6.22 14.39
C LEU A 5 -9.50 -6.20 13.47
N ALA A 6 -9.64 -5.21 12.57
CA ALA A 6 -10.75 -5.17 11.63
C ALA A 6 -10.63 -6.22 10.52
N SER A 7 -9.41 -6.61 10.12
CA SER A 7 -9.15 -7.76 9.25
C SER A 7 -8.41 -8.88 10.00
N ASP A 8 -7.10 -8.97 9.83
CA ASP A 8 -6.22 -10.05 10.29
C ASP A 8 -5.00 -9.54 11.07
N GLY A 9 -5.02 -8.25 11.42
CA GLY A 9 -4.12 -7.70 12.42
C GLY A 9 -4.50 -8.13 13.84
N HIS A 10 -3.63 -7.82 14.79
CA HIS A 10 -3.80 -8.21 16.20
C HIS A 10 -3.87 -7.03 17.16
N ASN A 11 -3.93 -5.81 16.61
CA ASN A 11 -3.99 -4.58 17.37
C ASN A 11 -5.10 -3.68 16.84
N SER A 12 -5.69 -2.86 17.70
CA SER A 12 -6.61 -1.83 17.25
C SER A 12 -5.85 -0.72 16.51
N PHE A 13 -6.54 0.14 15.73
CA PHE A 13 -5.85 1.27 15.09
C PHE A 13 -5.35 2.30 16.13
N GLU A 14 -5.94 2.38 17.32
CA GLU A 14 -5.43 3.16 18.46
C GLU A 14 -4.10 2.61 18.95
N GLU A 15 -4.00 1.31 19.24
CA GLU A 15 -2.76 0.67 19.68
C GLU A 15 -1.65 0.80 18.62
N MET A 16 -2.01 0.67 17.33
CA MET A 16 -1.08 0.89 16.22
C MET A 16 -0.61 2.36 16.15
N ALA A 17 -1.50 3.33 16.42
CA ALA A 17 -1.14 4.75 16.47
C ALA A 17 -0.21 5.08 17.64
N GLU A 18 -0.47 4.51 18.82
CA GLU A 18 0.38 4.66 19.99
C GLU A 18 1.78 4.12 19.73
N ALA A 19 1.88 2.92 19.17
CA ALA A 19 3.17 2.33 18.80
C ALA A 19 3.91 3.16 17.74
N ALA A 20 3.20 3.67 16.72
CA ALA A 20 3.79 4.53 15.70
C ALA A 20 4.34 5.85 16.29
N GLN A 21 3.59 6.48 17.20
CA GLN A 21 4.05 7.67 17.91
C GLN A 21 5.26 7.38 18.80
N ALA A 22 5.27 6.25 19.51
CA ALA A 22 6.42 5.82 20.32
C ALA A 22 7.69 5.59 19.49
N LEU A 23 7.54 5.23 18.20
CA LEU A 23 8.64 5.13 17.24
C LEU A 23 9.08 6.48 16.65
N GLY A 24 8.39 7.57 16.98
CA GLY A 24 8.65 8.89 16.44
C GLY A 24 8.17 9.09 15.00
N LEU A 25 7.22 8.28 14.53
CA LEU A 25 6.58 8.48 13.23
C LEU A 25 5.62 9.68 13.32
N GLU A 26 5.61 10.53 12.29
CA GLU A 26 4.63 11.63 12.18
C GLU A 26 3.25 11.15 11.72
N TYR A 27 3.17 9.95 11.15
CA TYR A 27 1.92 9.37 10.65
C TYR A 27 2.02 7.86 10.46
N LEU A 28 0.85 7.22 10.39
CA LEU A 28 0.69 5.82 10.06
C LEU A 28 -0.50 5.62 9.11
N GLY A 29 -0.37 4.73 8.12
CA GLY A 29 -1.48 4.37 7.24
C GLY A 29 -2.07 3.01 7.59
N ILE A 30 -3.34 2.99 7.96
CA ILE A 30 -4.16 1.78 8.10
C ILE A 30 -4.67 1.36 6.73
N ALA A 31 -4.62 0.08 6.41
CA ALA A 31 -5.07 -0.49 5.15
C ALA A 31 -5.46 -1.96 5.35
N ASP A 32 -6.53 -2.18 6.09
CA ASP A 32 -7.11 -3.53 6.24
C ASP A 32 -7.59 -4.07 4.89
N HIS A 33 -7.72 -5.39 4.79
CA HIS A 33 -8.08 -6.06 3.53
C HIS A 33 -9.52 -5.80 3.09
N SER A 34 -9.76 -5.81 1.78
CA SER A 34 -11.11 -5.78 1.21
C SER A 34 -11.82 -7.15 1.21
N ARG A 35 -13.14 -7.14 1.01
CA ARG A 35 -14.09 -8.27 1.10
C ARG A 35 -13.62 -9.59 0.47
N SER A 36 -12.93 -9.55 -0.67
CA SER A 36 -12.48 -10.73 -1.40
C SER A 36 -11.40 -11.53 -0.64
N GLN A 37 -10.70 -10.94 0.33
CA GLN A 37 -9.81 -11.64 1.26
C GLN A 37 -10.57 -12.29 2.43
N ILE A 38 -11.34 -13.33 2.11
CA ILE A 38 -12.16 -14.05 3.08
C ILE A 38 -11.31 -14.65 4.20
N GLN A 39 -10.13 -15.20 3.89
CA GLN A 39 -9.23 -15.80 4.90
C GLN A 39 -8.67 -14.78 5.88
N ALA A 40 -8.64 -13.51 5.49
CA ALA A 40 -8.12 -12.41 6.29
C ALA A 40 -9.26 -11.57 6.91
N HIS A 41 -10.49 -12.06 6.89
CA HIS A 41 -11.67 -11.33 7.38
C HIS A 41 -11.84 -9.94 6.74
N GLY A 42 -11.60 -9.85 5.43
CA GLY A 42 -11.69 -8.60 4.68
C GLY A 42 -13.01 -7.85 4.88
N LEU A 43 -12.93 -6.53 4.97
CA LEU A 43 -14.05 -5.65 5.29
C LEU A 43 -14.99 -5.54 4.09
N ASP A 44 -16.29 -5.41 4.37
CA ASP A 44 -17.25 -4.88 3.42
C ASP A 44 -17.26 -3.33 3.39
N GLU A 45 -18.03 -2.74 2.48
CA GLU A 45 -18.11 -1.29 2.29
C GLU A 45 -18.56 -0.56 3.56
N LYS A 46 -19.54 -1.12 4.28
CA LYS A 46 -20.10 -0.51 5.48
C LYS A 46 -19.08 -0.53 6.62
N GLN A 47 -18.37 -1.64 6.80
CA GLN A 47 -17.30 -1.78 7.78
C GLN A 47 -16.15 -0.82 7.49
N LEU A 48 -15.71 -0.74 6.23
CA LEU A 48 -14.64 0.16 5.82
C LEU A 48 -15.01 1.63 6.08
N LEU A 49 -16.20 2.07 5.67
CA LEU A 49 -16.64 3.46 5.90
C LEU A 49 -16.84 3.78 7.38
N ALA A 50 -17.25 2.80 8.19
CA ALA A 50 -17.29 2.95 9.65
C ALA A 50 -15.88 3.13 10.24
N GLN A 51 -14.89 2.36 9.77
CA GLN A 51 -13.50 2.52 10.18
C GLN A 51 -12.94 3.89 9.79
N VAL A 52 -13.20 4.35 8.55
CA VAL A 52 -12.83 5.69 8.08
C VAL A 52 -13.40 6.77 9.00
N ALA A 53 -14.68 6.67 9.37
CA ALA A 53 -15.31 7.63 10.28
C ALA A 53 -14.67 7.59 11.68
N ALA A 54 -14.34 6.40 12.19
CA ALA A 54 -13.68 6.23 13.48
C ALA A 54 -12.26 6.83 13.49
N ILE A 55 -11.45 6.56 12.46
CA ILE A 55 -10.12 7.14 12.30
C ILE A 55 -10.19 8.67 12.19
N ARG A 56 -11.15 9.22 11.42
CA ARG A 56 -11.35 10.68 11.33
C ARG A 56 -11.73 11.30 12.67
N LYS A 57 -12.49 10.59 13.51
CA LYS A 57 -12.81 11.03 14.87
C LYS A 57 -11.56 11.01 15.76
N LEU A 58 -10.80 9.92 15.73
CA LEU A 58 -9.57 9.78 16.51
C LEU A 58 -8.52 10.81 16.11
N ASN A 59 -8.36 11.12 14.83
CA ASN A 59 -7.42 12.14 14.36
C ASN A 59 -7.63 13.52 15.02
N LYS A 60 -8.84 13.84 15.52
CA LYS A 60 -9.12 15.09 16.25
C LYS A 60 -8.44 15.16 17.61
N THR A 61 -7.95 14.04 18.15
CA THR A 61 -7.29 13.97 19.46
C THR A 61 -5.77 14.04 19.35
N PHE A 62 -5.20 13.87 18.15
CA PHE A 62 -3.76 13.92 17.94
C PHE A 62 -3.26 15.34 17.75
N ASN A 63 -2.00 15.58 18.15
CA ASN A 63 -1.28 16.82 17.87
C ASN A 63 0.07 16.47 17.23
N GLY A 64 0.26 16.86 15.96
CA GLY A 64 1.49 16.53 15.22
C GLY A 64 1.60 15.07 14.74
N PHE A 65 0.52 14.29 14.85
CA PHE A 65 0.42 12.92 14.34
C PHE A 65 -0.86 12.73 13.52
N ARG A 66 -0.84 11.82 12.54
CA ARG A 66 -2.03 11.46 11.77
C ARG A 66 -2.11 9.97 11.46
N LEU A 67 -3.31 9.39 11.63
CA LEU A 67 -3.68 8.14 10.98
C LEU A 67 -4.33 8.42 9.61
N PHE A 68 -3.81 7.78 8.58
CA PHE A 68 -4.46 7.74 7.27
C PHE A 68 -5.37 6.53 7.16
N ALA A 69 -6.63 6.77 6.79
CA ALA A 69 -7.62 5.73 6.57
C ALA A 69 -7.57 5.27 5.10
N GLY A 70 -7.00 4.10 4.85
CA GLY A 70 -6.94 3.48 3.53
C GLY A 70 -7.43 2.04 3.56
N VAL A 71 -7.18 1.32 2.47
CA VAL A 71 -7.55 -0.08 2.30
C VAL A 71 -6.49 -0.79 1.48
N GLU A 72 -6.25 -2.07 1.77
CA GLU A 72 -5.62 -2.97 0.81
C GLU A 72 -6.71 -3.63 -0.03
N CYS A 73 -6.97 -3.03 -1.19
CA CYS A 73 -8.02 -3.45 -2.11
C CYS A 73 -7.50 -4.55 -3.04
N ASP A 74 -8.20 -5.68 -3.03
CA ASP A 74 -7.91 -6.77 -3.94
C ASP A 74 -8.11 -6.36 -5.40
N ILE A 75 -7.12 -6.71 -6.22
CA ILE A 75 -7.25 -6.67 -7.67
C ILE A 75 -7.95 -7.97 -8.08
N LEU A 76 -9.16 -7.89 -8.63
CA LEU A 76 -9.92 -9.05 -9.11
C LEU A 76 -9.26 -9.66 -10.36
N ARG A 77 -9.70 -10.85 -10.76
CA ARG A 77 -9.07 -11.63 -11.84
C ARG A 77 -8.98 -10.85 -13.16
N ASP A 78 -9.97 -10.01 -13.46
CA ASP A 78 -10.05 -9.19 -14.67
C ASP A 78 -9.28 -7.86 -14.56
N GLY A 79 -8.74 -7.53 -13.39
CA GLY A 79 -8.01 -6.30 -13.10
C GLY A 79 -8.88 -5.15 -12.56
N SER A 80 -10.18 -5.37 -12.34
CA SER A 80 -11.01 -4.45 -11.55
C SER A 80 -10.65 -4.50 -10.06
N LEU A 81 -11.06 -3.49 -9.30
CA LEU A 81 -10.87 -3.43 -7.84
C LEU A 81 -12.09 -4.01 -7.12
N ASP A 82 -11.85 -4.56 -5.93
CA ASP A 82 -12.87 -5.23 -5.11
C ASP A 82 -13.89 -4.27 -4.46
N PHE A 83 -13.65 -2.95 -4.55
CA PHE A 83 -14.58 -1.90 -4.15
C PHE A 83 -14.89 -0.94 -5.31
N PRO A 84 -16.10 -0.37 -5.34
CA PRO A 84 -16.48 0.62 -6.33
C PRO A 84 -15.86 2.00 -6.02
N ASP A 85 -15.75 2.84 -7.05
CA ASP A 85 -15.08 4.14 -6.98
C ASP A 85 -15.71 5.10 -5.95
N GLU A 86 -17.02 5.00 -5.72
CA GLU A 86 -17.74 5.78 -4.71
C GLU A 86 -17.27 5.46 -3.28
N VAL A 87 -16.76 4.26 -3.04
CA VAL A 87 -16.15 3.87 -1.77
C VAL A 87 -14.70 4.29 -1.73
N LEU A 88 -13.94 4.02 -2.80
CA LEU A 88 -12.51 4.35 -2.90
C LEU A 88 -12.24 5.85 -2.76
N SER A 89 -13.10 6.69 -3.33
CA SER A 89 -13.02 8.16 -3.26
C SER A 89 -13.12 8.74 -1.84
N GLN A 90 -13.61 7.97 -0.88
CA GLN A 90 -13.75 8.39 0.52
C GLN A 90 -12.50 8.10 1.37
N LEU A 91 -11.51 7.42 0.81
CA LEU A 91 -10.29 7.01 1.50
C LEU A 91 -9.18 8.06 1.36
N ASP A 92 -8.27 8.10 2.34
CA ASP A 92 -7.06 8.91 2.21
C ASP A 92 -6.11 8.32 1.15
N TYR A 93 -6.11 6.99 0.98
CA TYR A 93 -5.29 6.28 0.00
C TYR A 93 -5.79 4.86 -0.29
N VAL A 94 -5.45 4.32 -1.46
CA VAL A 94 -5.76 2.93 -1.87
C VAL A 94 -4.48 2.18 -2.21
N VAL A 95 -4.33 1.01 -1.60
CA VAL A 95 -3.27 0.04 -1.91
C VAL A 95 -3.90 -1.07 -2.75
N ALA A 96 -3.45 -1.24 -3.99
CA ALA A 96 -3.91 -2.33 -4.85
C ALA A 96 -2.96 -3.54 -4.74
N SER A 97 -3.49 -4.76 -4.59
CA SER A 97 -2.70 -5.98 -4.37
C SER A 97 -3.30 -7.20 -5.04
N VAL A 98 -2.46 -8.18 -5.40
CA VAL A 98 -2.92 -9.48 -5.92
C VAL A 98 -2.79 -10.58 -4.86
N HIS A 99 -3.92 -11.14 -4.46
CA HIS A 99 -3.96 -12.27 -3.52
C HIS A 99 -4.56 -13.56 -4.08
N SER A 100 -5.20 -13.49 -5.25
CA SER A 100 -5.90 -14.61 -5.89
C SER A 100 -5.43 -14.84 -7.33
N ALA A 101 -5.78 -16.00 -7.90
CA ALA A 101 -5.42 -16.37 -9.27
C ALA A 101 -3.91 -16.20 -9.57
N LEU A 102 -3.06 -16.64 -8.65
CA LEU A 102 -1.60 -16.46 -8.70
C LEU A 102 -0.92 -17.20 -9.88
N GLY A 103 -1.58 -18.24 -10.42
CA GLY A 103 -1.09 -19.04 -11.54
C GLY A 103 -1.35 -18.49 -12.95
N LEU A 104 -1.73 -17.21 -13.10
CA LEU A 104 -1.93 -16.60 -14.42
C LEU A 104 -0.63 -16.56 -15.24
N SER A 105 -0.77 -16.47 -16.57
CA SER A 105 0.37 -16.24 -17.46
C SER A 105 1.02 -14.88 -17.16
N GLU A 106 2.31 -14.70 -17.55
CA GLU A 106 2.99 -13.41 -17.36
C GLU A 106 2.22 -12.26 -18.01
N ALA A 107 1.71 -12.48 -19.22
CA ALA A 107 0.97 -11.49 -19.97
C ALA A 107 -0.37 -11.14 -19.30
N ASP A 108 -1.10 -12.13 -18.80
CA ASP A 108 -2.38 -11.92 -18.11
C ASP A 108 -2.19 -11.21 -16.77
N MET A 109 -1.24 -11.66 -15.95
CA MET A 109 -0.99 -11.05 -14.64
C MET A 109 -0.49 -9.60 -14.80
N THR A 110 0.38 -9.35 -15.78
CA THR A 110 0.84 -8.00 -16.09
C THR A 110 -0.33 -7.10 -16.51
N ARG A 111 -1.22 -7.56 -17.41
CA ARG A 111 -2.41 -6.79 -17.83
C ARG A 111 -3.35 -6.51 -16.66
N ARG A 112 -3.59 -7.52 -15.82
CA ARG A 112 -4.44 -7.41 -14.62
C ARG A 112 -3.95 -6.31 -13.69
N MET A 113 -2.65 -6.30 -13.37
CA MET A 113 -2.06 -5.27 -12.49
C MET A 113 -2.08 -3.89 -13.15
N ILE A 114 -1.75 -3.77 -14.44
CA ILE A 114 -1.78 -2.48 -15.15
C ILE A 114 -3.18 -1.89 -15.16
N ARG A 115 -4.21 -2.71 -15.42
CA ARG A 115 -5.61 -2.24 -15.38
C ARG A 115 -5.99 -1.67 -14.01
N ALA A 116 -5.58 -2.32 -12.92
CA ALA A 116 -5.84 -1.79 -11.58
C ALA A 116 -5.14 -0.43 -11.36
N MET A 117 -3.91 -0.27 -11.86
CA MET A 117 -3.17 0.98 -11.74
C MET A 117 -3.77 2.13 -12.57
N GLU A 118 -4.59 1.83 -13.57
CA GLU A 118 -5.33 2.82 -14.36
C GLU A 118 -6.56 3.36 -13.63
N ASN A 119 -7.01 2.71 -12.55
CA ASN A 119 -8.01 3.31 -11.66
C ASN A 119 -7.38 4.52 -10.93
N PRO A 120 -7.99 5.71 -11.02
CA PRO A 120 -7.33 6.93 -10.58
C PRO A 120 -7.24 7.06 -9.05
N PHE A 121 -8.04 6.30 -8.28
CA PHE A 121 -7.97 6.24 -6.83
C PHE A 121 -6.79 5.41 -6.32
N VAL A 122 -6.16 4.58 -7.18
CA VAL A 122 -5.01 3.76 -6.78
C VAL A 122 -3.78 4.63 -6.52
N SER A 123 -3.39 4.68 -5.24
CA SER A 123 -2.22 5.41 -4.77
C SER A 123 -0.95 4.58 -4.95
N MET A 124 -1.00 3.28 -4.62
CA MET A 124 0.16 2.39 -4.69
C MET A 124 -0.19 0.94 -5.06
N LEU A 125 0.76 0.24 -5.67
CA LEU A 125 0.72 -1.21 -5.90
C LEU A 125 1.56 -1.92 -4.82
N ALA A 126 0.93 -2.76 -4.00
CA ALA A 126 1.58 -3.50 -2.91
C ALA A 126 2.24 -4.79 -3.38
N HIS A 127 3.34 -5.16 -2.68
CA HIS A 127 4.14 -6.38 -2.86
C HIS A 127 3.95 -7.07 -4.23
N PRO A 128 4.40 -6.43 -5.33
CA PRO A 128 3.86 -6.71 -6.67
C PRO A 128 4.03 -8.14 -7.15
N THR A 129 5.09 -8.82 -6.73
CA THR A 129 5.36 -10.19 -7.16
C THR A 129 4.56 -11.21 -6.34
N GLY A 130 4.03 -10.82 -5.17
CA GLY A 130 3.34 -11.72 -4.26
C GLY A 130 4.24 -12.79 -3.63
N ARG A 131 5.57 -12.67 -3.77
CA ARG A 131 6.51 -13.66 -3.24
C ARG A 131 6.43 -13.78 -1.72
N LEU A 132 6.72 -14.97 -1.22
CA LEU A 132 7.02 -15.21 0.19
C LEU A 132 8.35 -15.95 0.24
N LEU A 133 9.41 -15.29 0.70
CA LEU A 133 10.74 -15.87 0.82
C LEU A 133 10.68 -17.19 1.58
N LEU A 134 11.33 -18.22 1.02
CA LEU A 134 11.36 -19.59 1.53
C LEU A 134 10.01 -20.33 1.52
N LYS A 135 8.95 -19.78 0.92
CA LYS A 135 7.60 -20.38 0.92
C LYS A 135 6.86 -20.35 -0.42
N ARG A 136 6.94 -19.23 -1.16
CA ARG A 136 6.21 -19.02 -2.41
C ARG A 136 7.05 -18.19 -3.37
N GLU A 137 7.33 -18.77 -4.53
CA GLU A 137 7.98 -18.09 -5.64
C GLU A 137 7.16 -16.88 -6.14
N PRO A 138 7.80 -15.85 -6.72
CA PRO A 138 7.10 -14.70 -7.29
C PRO A 138 6.17 -15.12 -8.44
N ASN A 139 5.04 -14.44 -8.55
CA ASN A 139 4.18 -14.51 -9.73
C ASN A 139 4.97 -14.09 -10.97
N LYS A 140 4.64 -14.69 -12.13
CA LYS A 140 5.20 -14.27 -13.40
C LYS A 140 4.60 -12.92 -13.78
N ILE A 141 5.41 -11.86 -13.73
CA ILE A 141 5.02 -10.51 -14.14
C ILE A 141 6.16 -9.81 -14.88
N ASN A 142 5.80 -8.98 -15.85
CA ASN A 142 6.76 -8.17 -16.57
C ASN A 142 7.03 -6.86 -15.80
N ILE A 143 8.01 -6.88 -14.90
CA ILE A 143 8.34 -5.73 -14.05
C ILE A 143 8.61 -4.44 -14.85
N PRO A 144 9.37 -4.44 -15.96
CA PRO A 144 9.55 -3.23 -16.76
C PRO A 144 8.22 -2.58 -17.19
N LYS A 145 7.24 -3.38 -17.65
CA LYS A 145 5.91 -2.87 -18.03
C LYS A 145 5.10 -2.37 -16.84
N ILE A 146 5.22 -3.01 -15.68
CA ILE A 146 4.60 -2.52 -14.43
C ILE A 146 5.19 -1.16 -14.05
N LEU A 147 6.51 -0.99 -14.13
CA LEU A 147 7.15 0.30 -13.83
C LEU A 147 6.81 1.39 -14.85
N ASP A 148 6.65 1.04 -16.14
CA ASP A 148 6.17 1.97 -17.16
C ASP A 148 4.73 2.43 -16.88
N ALA A 149 3.84 1.51 -16.48
CA ALA A 149 2.49 1.86 -16.06
C ALA A 149 2.51 2.75 -14.82
N ALA A 150 3.34 2.43 -13.82
CA ALA A 150 3.47 3.19 -12.57
C ALA A 150 3.89 4.65 -12.84
N ALA A 151 4.85 4.84 -13.75
CA ALA A 151 5.27 6.16 -14.18
C ALA A 151 4.15 6.92 -14.90
N ARG A 152 3.40 6.24 -15.78
CA ARG A 152 2.28 6.84 -16.54
C ARG A 152 1.12 7.26 -15.64
N THR A 153 0.71 6.41 -14.71
CA THR A 153 -0.46 6.63 -13.84
C THR A 153 -0.12 7.37 -12.55
N GLY A 154 1.17 7.62 -12.31
CA GLY A 154 1.68 8.17 -11.05
C GLY A 154 1.48 7.25 -9.84
N THR A 155 1.16 5.97 -10.07
CA THR A 155 1.00 4.97 -9.00
C THR A 155 2.35 4.68 -8.36
N TRP A 156 2.43 4.74 -7.04
CA TRP A 156 3.66 4.41 -6.31
C TRP A 156 3.84 2.89 -6.22
N ILE A 157 5.07 2.42 -6.06
CA ILE A 157 5.35 1.00 -5.89
C ILE A 157 5.79 0.75 -4.45
N GLU A 158 5.22 -0.27 -3.84
CA GLU A 158 5.61 -0.69 -2.51
C GLU A 158 6.95 -1.42 -2.50
N LEU A 159 7.79 -1.05 -1.55
CA LEU A 159 8.81 -1.90 -0.96
C LEU A 159 8.27 -2.44 0.37
N ASN A 160 7.74 -3.64 0.33
CA ASN A 160 7.19 -4.32 1.48
C ASN A 160 8.34 -4.80 2.37
N ALA A 161 8.46 -4.20 3.54
CA ALA A 161 9.56 -4.38 4.47
C ALA A 161 9.42 -5.62 5.35
N ALA A 162 8.28 -6.34 5.28
CA ALA A 162 8.14 -7.59 6.01
C ALA A 162 9.27 -8.57 5.59
N PRO A 163 10.02 -9.16 6.54
CA PRO A 163 11.16 -10.03 6.25
C PRO A 163 10.82 -11.23 5.38
N LYS A 164 9.56 -11.68 5.43
CA LYS A 164 9.05 -12.78 4.60
C LYS A 164 8.79 -12.36 3.14
N ARG A 165 8.77 -11.07 2.80
CA ARG A 165 8.45 -10.54 1.46
C ARG A 165 9.65 -9.84 0.82
N LEU A 166 10.06 -8.70 1.38
CA LEU A 166 11.07 -7.79 0.81
C LEU A 166 10.79 -7.44 -0.66
N ASP A 167 9.54 -7.06 -0.99
CA ASP A 167 9.02 -6.98 -2.36
C ASP A 167 8.43 -5.58 -2.64
N LEU A 168 8.87 -4.79 -3.61
CA LEU A 168 9.69 -5.13 -4.77
C LEU A 168 11.18 -5.42 -4.48
N ASP A 169 11.73 -6.42 -5.16
CA ASP A 169 13.15 -6.78 -5.06
C ASP A 169 14.08 -5.60 -5.40
N TRP A 170 15.14 -5.43 -4.60
CA TRP A 170 16.03 -4.28 -4.68
C TRP A 170 16.67 -4.03 -6.05
N ARG A 171 16.82 -5.10 -6.85
CA ARG A 171 17.42 -5.05 -8.19
C ARG A 171 16.63 -4.19 -9.17
N TRP A 172 15.34 -3.97 -8.92
CA TRP A 172 14.47 -3.19 -9.80
C TRP A 172 14.43 -1.69 -9.47
N TRP A 173 14.86 -1.28 -8.27
CA TRP A 173 14.80 0.12 -7.86
C TRP A 173 15.65 1.10 -8.70
N PRO A 174 16.84 0.73 -9.23
CA PRO A 174 17.55 1.59 -10.17
C PRO A 174 16.73 1.93 -11.41
N MET A 175 16.03 0.94 -11.99
CA MET A 175 15.15 1.15 -13.14
C MET A 175 13.91 1.96 -12.76
N ALA A 176 13.27 1.64 -11.63
CA ALA A 176 12.11 2.39 -11.13
C ALA A 176 12.45 3.88 -10.94
N LYS A 177 13.62 4.15 -10.32
CA LYS A 177 14.15 5.50 -10.14
C LYS A 177 14.39 6.21 -11.47
N GLN A 178 15.00 5.55 -12.45
CA GLN A 178 15.22 6.14 -13.79
C GLN A 178 13.90 6.54 -14.47
N LYS A 179 12.83 5.79 -14.23
CA LYS A 179 11.48 6.06 -14.74
C LYS A 179 10.70 7.08 -13.90
N GLY A 180 11.28 7.60 -12.82
CA GLY A 180 10.63 8.55 -11.91
C GLY A 180 9.58 7.92 -10.97
N VAL A 181 9.50 6.58 -10.92
CA VAL A 181 8.56 5.87 -10.05
C VAL A 181 8.93 6.08 -8.59
N LYS A 182 7.93 6.43 -7.77
CA LYS A 182 8.11 6.64 -6.34
C LYS A 182 7.95 5.33 -5.55
N CYS A 183 8.76 5.20 -4.51
CA CYS A 183 8.76 4.08 -3.57
C CYS A 183 7.94 4.42 -2.33
N VAL A 184 7.21 3.46 -1.80
CA VAL A 184 6.65 3.47 -0.43
C VAL A 184 7.19 2.28 0.35
N ILE A 185 7.95 2.54 1.41
CA ILE A 185 8.49 1.50 2.29
C ILE A 185 7.44 1.22 3.37
N ASN A 186 6.82 0.05 3.31
CA ASN A 186 5.69 -0.29 4.17
C ASN A 186 5.98 -1.60 4.92
N PRO A 187 5.72 -1.67 6.24
CA PRO A 187 6.02 -2.87 7.03
C PRO A 187 5.03 -4.01 6.83
N ASP A 188 3.84 -3.76 6.27
CA ASP A 188 2.78 -4.78 6.17
C ASP A 188 2.49 -5.37 7.57
N ALA A 189 2.44 -4.46 8.54
CA ALA A 189 2.43 -4.80 9.96
C ALA A 189 1.04 -5.30 10.37
N HIS A 190 0.97 -6.54 10.81
CA HIS A 190 -0.21 -7.16 11.41
C HIS A 190 -0.19 -7.16 12.95
N ARG A 191 0.87 -6.58 13.53
CA ARG A 191 1.05 -6.32 14.97
C ARG A 191 1.88 -5.05 15.13
N ALA A 192 1.69 -4.33 16.23
CA ALA A 192 2.42 -3.11 16.55
C ALA A 192 3.94 -3.30 16.50
N GLU A 193 4.46 -4.44 16.98
CA GLU A 193 5.90 -4.72 17.00
C GLU A 193 6.47 -4.85 15.58
N ARG A 194 5.63 -5.18 14.58
CA ARG A 194 6.07 -5.31 13.19
C ARG A 194 6.29 -3.96 12.51
N LEU A 195 5.92 -2.84 13.13
CA LEU A 195 6.33 -1.50 12.65
C LEU A 195 7.86 -1.37 12.58
N HIS A 196 8.60 -2.08 13.46
CA HIS A 196 10.06 -2.12 13.41
C HIS A 196 10.63 -2.76 12.15
N ASP A 197 9.83 -3.51 11.36
CA ASP A 197 10.27 -4.10 10.10
C ASP A 197 10.69 -3.06 9.07
N LEU A 198 10.27 -1.79 9.24
CA LEU A 198 10.80 -0.65 8.48
C LEU A 198 12.33 -0.64 8.40
N TRP A 199 13.02 -1.13 9.44
CA TRP A 199 14.48 -1.32 9.44
C TRP A 199 14.98 -2.12 8.24
N PHE A 200 14.33 -3.26 7.94
CA PHE A 200 14.69 -4.10 6.80
C PHE A 200 14.42 -3.39 5.47
N GLY A 201 13.24 -2.77 5.36
CA GLY A 201 12.84 -2.00 4.18
C GLY A 201 13.82 -0.88 3.85
N ILE A 202 14.27 -0.12 4.86
CA ILE A 202 15.28 0.94 4.69
C ILE A 202 16.61 0.35 4.20
N GLY A 203 17.06 -0.79 4.76
CA GLY A 203 18.25 -1.48 4.29
C GLY A 203 18.15 -1.90 2.81
N ILE A 204 17.02 -2.47 2.42
CA ILE A 204 16.75 -2.90 1.04
C ILE A 204 16.63 -1.70 0.09
N ALA A 205 16.00 -0.60 0.50
CA ALA A 205 15.91 0.64 -0.27
C ALA A 205 17.31 1.23 -0.54
N ARG A 206 18.17 1.27 0.48
CA ARG A 206 19.57 1.72 0.35
C ARG A 206 20.35 0.82 -0.61
N LYS A 207 20.17 -0.50 -0.51
CA LYS A 207 20.78 -1.46 -1.44
C LYS A 207 20.30 -1.24 -2.89
N GLY A 208 19.05 -0.83 -3.08
CA GLY A 208 18.47 -0.42 -4.36
C GLY A 208 18.80 1.01 -4.80
N TRP A 209 19.69 1.71 -4.09
CA TRP A 209 20.18 3.08 -4.39
C TRP A 209 19.08 4.17 -4.34
N LEU A 210 18.03 3.92 -3.58
CA LEU A 210 17.03 4.93 -3.29
C LEU A 210 17.55 5.94 -2.26
N THR A 211 17.15 7.20 -2.45
CA THR A 211 17.35 8.29 -1.49
C THR A 211 16.00 8.80 -1.00
N LYS A 212 16.00 9.70 -0.02
CA LYS A 212 14.77 10.35 0.48
C LYS A 212 13.93 11.03 -0.62
N ALA A 213 14.52 11.40 -1.76
CA ALA A 213 13.81 12.04 -2.86
C ALA A 213 12.89 11.06 -3.65
N GLU A 214 13.16 9.76 -3.55
CA GLU A 214 12.39 8.71 -4.21
C GLU A 214 11.37 8.02 -3.28
N VAL A 215 11.47 8.23 -1.97
CA VAL A 215 10.67 7.53 -0.96
C VAL A 215 9.60 8.46 -0.38
N MET A 216 8.33 8.17 -0.61
CA MET A 216 7.22 9.02 -0.17
C MET A 216 7.08 9.08 1.35
N ASN A 217 7.48 8.04 2.07
CA ASN A 217 7.49 8.02 3.54
C ASN A 217 8.45 9.04 4.17
N CYS A 218 9.36 9.63 3.39
CA CYS A 218 10.29 10.67 3.87
C CYS A 218 9.70 12.09 3.77
N LEU A 219 8.47 12.25 3.28
CA LEU A 219 7.78 13.53 3.26
C LEU A 219 7.27 13.85 4.68
N PRO A 220 7.46 15.07 5.19
CA PRO A 220 6.80 15.51 6.42
C PRO A 220 5.28 15.43 6.28
N LEU A 221 4.56 15.34 7.41
CA LEU A 221 3.11 15.15 7.48
C LEU A 221 2.33 16.03 6.49
N GLY A 222 2.52 17.35 6.54
CA GLY A 222 1.79 18.28 5.67
C GLY A 222 2.10 18.14 4.17
N LYS A 223 3.22 17.49 3.80
CA LYS A 223 3.55 17.20 2.39
C LYS A 223 3.00 15.86 1.93
N ILE A 224 3.01 14.82 2.77
CA ILE A 224 2.41 13.53 2.42
C ILE A 224 0.88 13.66 2.32
N GLU A 225 0.24 14.45 3.19
CA GLU A 225 -1.19 14.74 3.11
C GLU A 225 -1.57 15.34 1.74
N LYS A 226 -0.78 16.32 1.27
CA LYS A 226 -0.98 16.93 -0.05
C LYS A 226 -0.74 15.93 -1.18
N ALA A 227 0.30 15.11 -1.09
CA ALA A 227 0.62 14.12 -2.13
C ALA A 227 -0.51 13.09 -2.31
N LEU A 228 -1.08 12.61 -1.21
CA LEU A 228 -2.24 11.71 -1.22
C LEU A 228 -3.51 12.43 -1.72
N ALA A 229 -3.77 13.66 -1.28
CA ALA A 229 -4.92 14.44 -1.72
C ALA A 229 -4.88 14.76 -3.22
N THR A 230 -3.72 15.09 -3.79
CA THR A 230 -3.57 15.35 -5.23
C THR A 230 -3.93 14.12 -6.06
N LYS A 231 -3.54 12.92 -5.60
CA LYS A 231 -3.95 11.64 -6.21
C LYS A 231 -5.48 11.49 -6.24
N ASN A 232 -6.14 11.76 -5.13
CA ASN A 232 -7.61 11.70 -5.04
C ASN A 232 -8.32 12.80 -5.84
N GLN A 233 -7.74 14.01 -5.93
CA GLN A 233 -8.33 15.11 -6.71
C GLN A 233 -8.26 14.85 -8.21
N ILE A 234 -7.14 14.31 -8.72
CA ILE A 234 -7.04 13.89 -10.12
C ILE A 234 -8.13 12.85 -10.43
N ALA A 235 -8.42 11.95 -9.49
CA ALA A 235 -9.47 10.95 -9.64
C ALA A 235 -10.89 11.51 -9.70
N ASN A 236 -11.20 12.55 -8.92
CA ASN A 236 -12.54 13.15 -8.92
C ASN A 236 -12.83 14.05 -10.15
N VAL A 237 -11.83 14.34 -10.98
CA VAL A 237 -11.94 15.20 -12.17
C VAL A 237 -11.85 14.38 -13.47
N ALA A 238 -11.32 13.15 -13.40
CA ALA A 238 -11.18 12.22 -14.52
C ALA A 238 -12.46 11.41 -14.75
#